data_AF-A0A973EHR2-F1
#
_entry.id   AF-A0A973EHR2-F1
#
_cell.length_a   1.000
_cell.length_b   1.000
_cell.length_c   1.000
_cell.angle_alpha   90.00
_cell.angle_beta   90.00
_cell.angle_gamma   90.00
#
_symmetry.space_group_name_H-M   'P 1'
#
loop_
_entity.id
_entity.type
_entity.pdbx_description
1 polymer ?
#
loop_
_entity_poly.entity_id
_entity_poly.type
_entity_poly.pdbx_seq_one_letter_code
_entity_poly.pdbx_strand_id
1 'polypeptide(L)'
;MKSFQASLWLLLLLPFASSFADDAAMAPSAGDEHVDTAVVKLATQAYLFSYPLLTMYYTHEVSTNVPQNNGVGKAPLNQWAGMHQFPKAGFTDVVRPNVDTYYSVVFADLDEGPLYLSIPATSRYYLMPILNA
;
A
#
# COMPACT_ATOMS: atom_id res chain seq x y z
N MET A 1 9.69 53.35 -22.06
CA MET A 1 11.12 53.66 -21.84
C MET A 1 11.70 52.65 -20.87
N LYS A 2 12.82 52.01 -21.26
CA LYS A 2 13.72 51.11 -20.49
C LYS A 2 13.15 49.71 -20.19
N SER A 3 13.32 48.70 -21.05
CA SER A 3 14.52 47.86 -21.31
C SER A 3 14.90 46.96 -20.13
N PHE A 4 14.54 45.67 -20.20
CA PHE A 4 15.20 44.60 -19.44
C PHE A 4 15.75 43.58 -20.44
N GLN A 5 17.07 43.41 -20.41
CA GLN A 5 17.87 42.60 -21.32
C GLN A 5 17.67 41.11 -20.98
N ALA A 6 17.32 40.30 -21.98
CA ALA A 6 17.34 38.85 -21.89
C ALA A 6 18.72 38.37 -22.34
N SER A 7 19.51 37.82 -21.42
CA SER A 7 20.81 37.23 -21.75
C SER A 7 20.64 35.80 -22.27
N LEU A 8 20.97 35.70 -23.56
CA LEU A 8 21.23 34.56 -24.41
C LEU A 8 22.21 33.54 -23.79
N TRP A 9 21.83 32.26 -23.76
CA TRP A 9 22.78 31.15 -23.84
C TRP A 9 22.34 30.21 -24.97
N LEU A 10 23.04 30.37 -26.09
CA LEU A 10 22.96 29.53 -27.28
C LEU A 10 23.97 28.39 -27.09
N LEU A 11 23.51 27.15 -26.93
CA LEU A 11 24.35 25.98 -27.14
C LEU A 11 24.02 25.38 -28.50
N LEU A 12 25.06 25.34 -29.34
CA LEU A 12 25.09 24.96 -30.74
C LEU A 12 24.52 23.56 -31.00
N LEU A 13 23.46 23.51 -31.81
CA LEU A 13 23.08 22.30 -32.57
C LEU A 13 23.93 22.25 -33.84
N LEU A 14 24.81 21.25 -33.95
CA LEU A 14 25.34 20.81 -35.24
C LEU A 14 24.78 19.43 -35.59
N PRO A 15 24.45 19.17 -36.86
CA PRO A 15 23.74 17.97 -37.27
C PRO A 15 24.75 16.85 -37.55
N PHE A 16 24.50 15.66 -37.00
CA PHE A 16 25.06 14.43 -37.55
C PHE A 16 23.94 13.67 -38.22
N ALA A 17 23.87 13.79 -39.55
CA ALA A 17 22.94 13.06 -40.36
C ALA A 17 23.37 11.59 -40.48
N SER A 18 22.38 10.71 -40.33
CA SER A 18 22.24 9.43 -41.04
C SER A 18 23.26 8.32 -40.76
N SER A 19 22.88 7.38 -39.87
CA SER A 19 22.73 5.96 -40.24
C SER A 19 22.29 5.15 -39.01
N PHE A 20 20.97 5.01 -38.80
CA PHE A 20 20.39 3.94 -37.98
C PHE A 20 19.27 3.29 -38.78
N ALA A 21 19.65 2.72 -39.92
CA ALA A 21 18.89 1.68 -40.59
C ALA A 21 19.75 0.41 -40.53
N ASP A 22 19.67 -0.24 -39.37
CA ASP A 22 19.78 -1.69 -39.15
C ASP A 22 20.02 -1.91 -37.66
N ASP A 23 18.95 -1.89 -36.88
CA ASP A 23 18.89 -2.71 -35.67
C ASP A 23 17.62 -3.56 -35.80
N ALA A 24 17.67 -4.43 -36.81
CA ALA A 24 16.71 -5.49 -36.98
C ALA A 24 16.79 -6.37 -35.72
N ALA A 25 15.68 -6.40 -34.98
CA ALA A 25 15.34 -7.43 -34.02
C ALA A 25 16.44 -7.76 -32.98
N MET A 26 16.47 -6.98 -31.89
CA MET A 26 16.72 -7.59 -30.58
C MET A 26 15.49 -8.45 -30.23
N ALA A 27 15.35 -9.59 -30.91
CA ALA A 27 14.58 -10.69 -30.38
C ALA A 27 15.22 -11.04 -29.02
N PRO A 28 14.44 -11.26 -27.95
CA PRO A 28 15.01 -11.82 -26.74
C PRO A 28 15.71 -13.11 -27.16
N SER A 29 17.03 -13.18 -26.99
CA SER A 29 17.74 -14.44 -27.14
C SER A 29 17.08 -15.39 -26.16
N ALA A 30 16.35 -16.39 -26.68
CA ALA A 30 15.94 -17.54 -25.90
C ALA A 30 17.21 -18.29 -25.52
N GLY A 31 17.92 -17.76 -24.53
CA GLY A 31 18.88 -18.53 -23.77
C GLY A 31 18.08 -19.59 -23.05
N ASP A 32 18.56 -20.84 -23.09
CA ASP A 32 18.14 -21.89 -22.18
C ASP A 32 18.46 -21.45 -20.73
N GLU A 33 17.64 -20.56 -20.16
CA GLU A 33 17.57 -20.41 -18.72
C GLU A 33 16.99 -21.71 -18.18
N HIS A 34 17.87 -22.63 -17.78
CA HIS A 34 17.47 -23.75 -16.96
C HIS A 34 16.96 -23.17 -15.63
N VAL A 35 15.65 -22.96 -15.55
CA VAL A 35 14.99 -22.53 -14.32
C VAL A 35 15.20 -23.61 -13.28
N ASP A 36 16.01 -23.30 -12.25
CA ASP A 36 16.25 -24.23 -11.16
C ASP A 36 14.93 -24.52 -10.43
N THR A 37 14.43 -25.73 -10.61
CA THR A 37 13.17 -26.19 -9.99
C THR A 37 13.20 -26.12 -8.47
N ALA A 38 14.38 -26.22 -7.83
CA ALA A 38 14.53 -26.05 -6.40
C ALA A 38 14.31 -24.60 -5.97
N VAL A 39 14.84 -23.64 -6.75
CA VAL A 39 14.60 -22.21 -6.54
C VAL A 39 13.12 -21.87 -6.69
N VAL A 40 12.46 -22.37 -7.74
CA VAL A 40 11.01 -22.16 -7.93
C VAL A 40 10.20 -22.71 -6.77
N LYS A 41 10.54 -23.91 -6.29
CA LYS A 41 9.85 -24.53 -5.14
C LYS A 41 10.02 -23.70 -3.86
N LEU A 42 11.24 -23.26 -3.56
CA LEU A 42 11.52 -22.44 -2.39
C LEU A 42 10.79 -21.09 -2.47
N ALA A 43 10.84 -20.42 -3.62
CA ALA A 43 10.15 -19.16 -3.85
C ALA A 43 8.63 -19.31 -3.69
N THR A 44 8.06 -20.41 -4.18
CA THR A 44 6.62 -20.71 -4.03
C THR A 44 6.25 -20.88 -2.55
N GLN A 45 7.06 -21.62 -1.78
CA GLN A 45 6.80 -21.83 -0.36
C GLN A 45 6.92 -20.52 0.43
N ALA A 46 7.93 -19.70 0.13
CA ALA A 46 8.11 -18.39 0.74
C ALA A 46 6.93 -17.45 0.42
N TYR A 47 6.45 -17.45 -0.83
CA TYR A 47 5.27 -16.67 -1.22
C TYR A 47 4.02 -17.09 -0.44
N LEU A 48 3.73 -18.39 -0.37
CA LEU A 48 2.55 -18.89 0.35
C LEU A 48 2.61 -18.58 1.85
N PHE A 49 3.78 -18.72 2.46
CA PHE A 49 3.98 -18.39 3.87
C PHE A 49 3.79 -16.89 4.14
N SER A 50 4.36 -16.04 3.27
CA SER A 50 4.35 -14.58 3.44
C SER A 50 3.04 -13.91 3.01
N TYR A 51 2.20 -14.58 2.22
CA TYR A 51 0.96 -14.01 1.70
C TYR A 51 0.06 -13.34 2.76
N PRO A 52 -0.31 -14.00 3.89
CA PRO A 52 -1.11 -13.34 4.93
C PRO A 52 -0.36 -12.17 5.59
N LEU A 53 0.94 -12.29 5.82
CA LEU A 53 1.77 -11.24 6.44
C LEU A 53 1.81 -9.99 5.55
N LEU A 54 2.04 -10.16 4.25
CA LEU A 54 2.04 -9.08 3.28
C LEU A 54 0.66 -8.45 3.13
N THR A 55 -0.40 -9.26 3.13
CA THR A 55 -1.79 -8.75 3.07
C THR A 55 -2.10 -7.88 4.28
N MET A 56 -1.69 -8.31 5.48
CA MET A 56 -1.88 -7.53 6.70
C MET A 56 -0.98 -6.28 6.72
N TYR A 57 0.26 -6.37 6.24
CA TYR A 57 1.15 -5.22 6.08
C TYR A 57 0.53 -4.15 5.17
N TYR A 58 0.06 -4.51 3.98
CA TYR A 58 -0.60 -3.54 3.10
C TYR A 58 -1.90 -2.98 3.68
N THR A 59 -2.67 -3.83 4.38
CA THR A 59 -3.89 -3.38 5.08
C THR A 59 -3.55 -2.34 6.14
N HIS A 60 -2.50 -2.58 6.93
CA HIS A 60 -1.97 -1.62 7.89
C HIS A 60 -1.59 -0.30 7.21
N GLU A 61 -0.71 -0.34 6.22
CA GLU A 61 -0.22 0.86 5.52
C GLU A 61 -1.35 1.71 4.94
N VAL A 62 -2.32 1.08 4.28
CA VAL A 62 -3.48 1.79 3.70
C VAL A 62 -4.42 2.33 4.77
N SER A 63 -4.57 1.62 5.89
CA SER A 63 -5.51 2.01 6.96
C SER A 63 -4.96 3.13 7.83
N THR A 64 -3.64 3.28 7.93
CA THR A 64 -2.99 4.28 8.77
C THR A 64 -2.52 5.52 8.01
N ASN A 65 -2.42 5.44 6.67
CA ASN A 65 -2.04 6.57 5.81
C ASN A 65 -3.18 7.59 5.59
N VAL A 66 -3.70 8.14 6.68
CA VAL A 66 -4.66 9.25 6.69
C VAL A 66 -4.26 10.25 7.78
N PRO A 67 -4.50 11.57 7.62
CA PRO A 67 -4.08 12.55 8.61
C PRO A 67 -4.86 12.48 9.93
N GLN A 68 -6.06 11.89 9.91
CA GLN A 68 -6.96 11.71 11.05
C GLN A 68 -8.02 10.66 10.72
N ASN A 69 -8.82 10.25 11.72
CA ASN A 69 -9.96 9.37 11.51
C ASN A 69 -10.93 9.92 10.46
N ASN A 70 -11.22 9.13 9.43
CA ASN A 70 -12.06 9.51 8.30
C ASN A 70 -13.50 8.95 8.32
N GLY A 71 -13.88 8.26 9.40
CA GLY A 71 -15.22 7.69 9.59
C GLY A 71 -15.52 6.40 8.82
N VAL A 72 -14.54 5.88 8.07
CA VAL A 72 -14.65 4.61 7.33
C VAL A 72 -13.62 3.58 7.80
N GLY A 73 -13.26 3.61 9.08
CA GLY A 73 -12.36 2.63 9.68
C GLY A 73 -10.87 2.84 9.36
N LYS A 74 -10.45 4.06 8.99
CA LYS A 74 -9.03 4.44 8.83
C LYS A 74 -8.66 5.60 9.77
N ALA A 75 -7.50 5.52 10.40
CA ALA A 75 -6.93 6.53 11.29
C ALA A 75 -5.41 6.30 11.46
N PRO A 76 -4.61 7.31 11.84
CA PRO A 76 -3.19 7.11 12.15
C PRO A 76 -2.95 6.01 13.19
N LEU A 77 -1.71 5.51 13.25
CA LEU A 77 -1.24 4.60 14.30
C LEU A 77 -1.62 5.09 15.70
N ASN A 78 -1.95 4.15 16.58
CA ASN A 78 -2.33 4.41 17.97
C ASN A 78 -3.58 5.30 18.15
N GLN A 79 -4.42 5.43 17.12
CA GLN A 79 -5.69 6.16 17.18
C GLN A 79 -6.87 5.28 16.77
N TRP A 80 -8.04 5.53 17.37
CA TRP A 80 -9.27 4.82 17.03
C TRP A 80 -9.79 5.22 15.66
N ALA A 81 -9.91 4.23 14.78
CA ALA A 81 -10.55 4.30 13.49
C ALA A 81 -11.98 3.76 13.60
N GLY A 82 -12.96 4.68 13.64
CA GLY A 82 -14.37 4.34 13.82
C GLY A 82 -15.11 4.23 12.49
N MET A 83 -16.00 3.23 12.38
CA MET A 83 -16.95 3.07 11.29
C MET A 83 -18.36 2.92 11.87
N HIS A 84 -19.05 4.05 12.03
CA HIS A 84 -20.39 4.14 12.65
C HIS A 84 -21.53 4.15 11.62
N GLN A 85 -21.24 3.77 10.38
CA GLN A 85 -22.20 3.63 9.30
C GLN A 85 -21.97 2.29 8.60
N PHE A 86 -23.05 1.63 8.20
CA PHE A 86 -22.93 0.39 7.45
C PHE A 86 -22.42 0.64 6.03
N PRO A 87 -21.61 -0.26 5.47
CA PRO A 87 -21.15 -0.18 4.09
C PRO A 87 -22.32 -0.07 3.11
N LYS A 88 -22.18 0.81 2.11
CA LYS A 88 -23.11 0.91 0.99
C LYS A 88 -22.66 0.03 -0.18
N ALA A 89 -23.51 -0.10 -1.18
CA ALA A 89 -23.13 -0.71 -2.46
C ALA A 89 -21.86 -0.04 -3.01
N GLY A 90 -20.90 -0.87 -3.46
CA GLY A 90 -19.60 -0.41 -3.95
C GLY A 90 -18.48 -0.34 -2.90
N PHE A 91 -18.74 -0.68 -1.63
CA PHE A 91 -17.68 -0.87 -0.65
C PHE A 91 -16.86 -2.14 -0.96
N THR A 92 -15.54 -2.00 -1.05
CA THR A 92 -14.63 -3.08 -1.45
C THR A 92 -13.42 -3.26 -0.52
N ASP A 93 -13.32 -2.50 0.57
CA ASP A 93 -12.15 -2.54 1.45
C ASP A 93 -12.04 -3.87 2.23
N VAL A 94 -13.17 -4.52 2.52
CA VAL A 94 -13.22 -5.83 3.18
C VAL A 94 -14.24 -6.72 2.50
N VAL A 95 -13.90 -8.00 2.34
CA VAL A 95 -14.79 -9.03 1.79
C VAL A 95 -15.89 -9.35 2.79
N ARG A 96 -17.16 -9.23 2.35
CA ARG A 96 -18.36 -9.57 3.14
C ARG A 96 -18.37 -8.87 4.51
N PRO A 97 -18.42 -7.53 4.54
CA PRO A 97 -18.49 -6.81 5.81
C PRO A 97 -19.77 -7.16 6.57
N ASN A 98 -19.68 -7.20 7.89
CA ASN A 98 -20.83 -7.41 8.75
C ASN A 98 -21.75 -6.17 8.75
N VAL A 99 -23.06 -6.38 8.80
CA VAL A 99 -24.08 -5.30 8.90
C VAL A 99 -24.85 -5.32 10.20
N ASP A 100 -24.44 -6.17 11.16
CA ASP A 100 -25.07 -6.24 12.48
C ASP A 100 -24.36 -5.38 13.55
N THR A 101 -23.09 -5.04 13.33
CA THR A 101 -22.25 -4.35 14.31
C THR A 101 -21.47 -3.20 13.69
N TYR A 102 -21.29 -2.12 14.45
CA TYR A 102 -20.29 -1.09 14.13
C TYR A 102 -18.88 -1.60 14.45
N TYR A 103 -17.89 -1.02 13.77
CA TYR A 103 -16.49 -1.36 13.96
C TYR A 103 -15.71 -0.17 14.50
N SER A 104 -14.80 -0.46 15.42
CA SER A 104 -13.71 0.42 15.83
C SER A 104 -12.42 -0.38 15.75
N VAL A 105 -11.44 0.14 15.02
CA VAL A 105 -10.15 -0.52 14.76
C VAL A 105 -9.02 0.37 15.27
N VAL A 106 -7.97 -0.22 15.81
CA VAL A 106 -6.69 0.45 16.12
C VAL A 106 -5.60 -0.43 15.57
N PHE A 107 -4.73 0.15 14.74
CA PHE A 107 -3.40 -0.41 14.52
C PHE A 107 -2.47 0.14 15.61
N ALA A 108 -1.98 -0.76 16.45
CA ALA A 108 -1.14 -0.42 17.57
C ALA A 108 0.34 -0.50 17.18
N ASP A 109 1.06 0.57 17.45
CA ASP A 109 2.52 0.61 17.45
C ASP A 109 2.99 0.68 18.90
N LEU A 110 3.79 -0.31 19.28
CA LEU A 110 4.27 -0.52 20.65
C LEU A 110 5.78 -0.30 20.78
N ASP A 111 6.45 0.21 19.74
CA ASP A 111 7.91 0.39 19.72
C ASP A 111 8.35 1.39 20.80
N GLU A 112 7.58 2.45 21.02
CA GLU A 112 7.87 3.48 22.04
C GLU A 112 7.33 3.12 23.44
N GLY A 113 6.43 2.15 23.55
CA GLY A 113 5.86 1.74 24.83
C GLY A 113 4.45 1.15 24.75
N PRO A 114 3.84 0.89 25.92
CA PRO A 114 2.53 0.26 25.98
C PRO A 114 1.41 1.22 25.54
N LEU A 115 0.42 0.68 24.83
CA LEU A 115 -0.82 1.38 24.51
C LEU A 115 -1.92 1.05 25.53
N TYR A 116 -2.49 2.07 26.17
CA TYR A 116 -3.62 1.91 27.10
C TYR A 116 -4.97 2.07 26.37
N LEU A 117 -5.80 1.03 26.43
CA LEU A 117 -7.14 1.03 25.84
C LEU A 117 -8.20 1.13 26.95
N SER A 118 -9.01 2.19 26.93
CA SER A 118 -10.14 2.37 27.85
C SER A 118 -11.44 1.96 27.16
N ILE A 119 -12.14 0.98 27.74
CA ILE A 119 -13.43 0.49 27.23
C ILE A 119 -14.50 0.79 28.28
N PRO A 120 -15.48 1.65 27.98
CA PRO A 120 -16.54 1.94 28.93
C PRO A 120 -17.47 0.74 29.12
N ALA A 121 -18.00 0.59 30.34
CA ALA A 121 -19.04 -0.39 30.61
C ALA A 121 -20.29 -0.11 29.76
N THR A 122 -20.88 -1.15 29.19
CA THR A 122 -22.07 -1.06 28.33
C THR A 122 -22.95 -2.29 28.48
N SER A 123 -24.26 -2.11 28.32
CA SER A 123 -25.23 -3.21 28.23
C SER A 123 -25.35 -3.79 26.82
N ARG A 124 -24.74 -3.16 25.83
CA ARG A 124 -24.73 -3.63 24.43
C ARG A 124 -23.61 -4.64 24.22
N TYR A 125 -23.87 -5.60 23.35
CA TYR A 125 -22.84 -6.56 22.92
C TYR A 125 -21.68 -5.83 22.25
N TYR A 126 -20.46 -6.21 22.63
CA TYR A 126 -19.22 -5.84 21.94
C TYR A 126 -18.20 -6.98 22.04
N LEU A 127 -17.26 -6.99 21.12
CA LEU A 127 -16.11 -7.90 21.11
C LEU A 127 -14.88 -7.09 20.71
N MET A 128 -13.77 -7.26 21.45
CA MET A 128 -12.48 -6.65 21.12
C MET A 128 -11.44 -7.75 20.91
N PRO A 129 -11.29 -8.26 19.68
CA PRO A 129 -10.21 -9.18 19.36
C PRO A 129 -8.89 -8.41 19.29
N ILE A 130 -7.82 -8.98 19.86
CA ILE A 130 -6.46 -8.47 19.73
C ILE A 130 -5.68 -9.51 18.93
N LEU A 131 -5.07 -9.07 17.83
CA LEU A 131 -4.34 -9.90 16.87
C LEU A 131 -2.92 -9.39 16.74
N ASN A 132 -1.96 -10.28 16.49
CA ASN A 132 -0.61 -9.93 16.08
C ASN A 132 -0.44 -10.12 14.56
N ALA A 133 0.62 -9.50 14.04
CA ALA A 133 1.16 -9.81 12.73
C ALA A 133 1.92 -11.15 12.77
#